data_AF-A0A2N2PJE7-F1
#
_entry.id   AF-A0A2N2PJE7-F1
#
_cell.length_a   1.000
_cell.length_b   1.000
_cell.length_c   1.000
_cell.angle_alpha   90.00
_cell.angle_beta   90.00
_cell.angle_gamma   90.00
#
_symmetry.space_group_name_H-M   'P 1'
#
loop_
_entity.id
_entity.type
_entity.pdbx_description
1 polymer ?
#
loop_
_entity_poly.entity_id
_entity_poly.type
_entity_poly.pdbx_seq_one_letter_code
_entity_poly.pdbx_strand_id
1 'polypeptide(L)'
;MTHLVTIWYNKAMFNNRISRRNFLKGTLLGMSALTTTAFRPFFGLEEMQSSNDIARITADTVSVYQEPSDKSKILYQRFRDELVNVYDEVISDDGPGYNPLWYRIWGGYIHSAYLQRVQICYNDVHKNIAEEGALAEVTVPFIQSMRNRGTFGWDPVYRLYYESTHWVTGLDEGPDGTPWYKLKDELLEVDYHVPATHMRIIPLDELSPLSPDVPNHKKRLEVSIAHQTVRAYEFDQLIFETKIASGVPNRNPDSSLIPTDTPKGQYNIQSKMPSKHMGDGKLTSDIYAYELPGVPWVCFFEPVTGVAFHGTYWHRNFGIPMSHGCVNMKTAEAKWLFRWATPPSDTLPIEKRGFGTQVIVT
;
A
#
# COMPACT_ATOMS: atom_id res chain seq x y z
N MET A 1 70.52 -42.47 -32.70
CA MET A 1 71.37 -41.40 -33.27
C MET A 1 70.51 -40.15 -33.41
N THR A 2 71.08 -39.01 -32.99
CA THR A 2 70.71 -37.59 -33.28
C THR A 2 69.33 -37.09 -32.77
N HIS A 3 69.19 -36.22 -31.75
CA HIS A 3 69.55 -34.76 -31.65
C HIS A 3 68.94 -33.94 -32.81
N LEU A 4 68.25 -32.79 -32.71
CA LEU A 4 68.12 -31.67 -31.75
C LEU A 4 66.88 -30.80 -32.10
N VAL A 5 66.32 -30.08 -31.09
CA VAL A 5 65.93 -28.64 -31.01
C VAL A 5 64.91 -28.06 -32.03
N THR A 6 63.67 -27.75 -31.61
CA THR A 6 63.09 -26.45 -31.11
C THR A 6 62.94 -25.34 -32.16
N ILE A 7 61.72 -24.78 -32.31
CA ILE A 7 61.40 -23.34 -32.44
C ILE A 7 59.90 -23.13 -32.11
N TRP A 8 59.62 -21.96 -31.54
CA TRP A 8 58.46 -21.53 -30.74
C TRP A 8 57.18 -21.18 -31.49
N TYR A 9 56.03 -21.28 -30.81
CA TYR A 9 54.96 -20.28 -30.94
C TYR A 9 54.33 -19.97 -29.57
N ASN A 10 54.45 -18.71 -29.15
CA ASN A 10 53.81 -18.14 -27.98
C ASN A 10 52.32 -17.88 -28.28
N LYS A 11 51.42 -18.37 -27.42
CA LYS A 11 50.20 -17.62 -27.09
C LYS A 11 49.76 -17.95 -25.67
N ALA A 12 50.09 -17.04 -24.76
CA ALA A 12 49.64 -17.04 -23.39
C ALA A 12 48.10 -17.16 -23.34
N MET A 13 47.62 -18.13 -22.57
CA MET A 13 46.25 -18.15 -22.10
C MET A 13 46.03 -16.94 -21.18
N PHE A 14 45.20 -15.98 -21.59
CA PHE A 14 44.54 -15.08 -20.65
C PHE A 14 43.08 -15.48 -20.55
N ASN A 15 42.83 -16.38 -19.61
CA ASN A 15 41.51 -16.70 -19.09
C ASN A 15 41.11 -15.58 -18.12
N ASN A 16 40.54 -14.50 -18.62
CA ASN A 16 40.11 -13.38 -17.77
C ASN A 16 38.63 -13.52 -17.43
N ARG A 17 38.32 -14.42 -16.49
CA ARG A 17 37.00 -14.42 -15.82
C ARG A 17 36.93 -13.20 -14.91
N ILE A 18 36.14 -12.21 -15.30
CA ILE A 18 35.76 -11.11 -14.42
C ILE A 18 34.96 -11.72 -13.26
N SER A 19 35.60 -11.85 -12.11
CA SER A 19 34.96 -12.24 -10.85
C SER A 19 34.12 -11.07 -10.33
N ARG A 20 32.87 -11.36 -9.91
CA ARG A 20 31.91 -10.42 -9.28
C ARG A 20 32.54 -9.53 -8.18
N ARG A 21 33.64 -9.97 -7.58
CA ARG A 21 34.38 -9.27 -6.53
C ARG A 21 35.22 -8.07 -7.02
N ASN A 22 35.59 -8.03 -8.31
CA ASN A 22 36.37 -6.93 -8.89
C ASN A 22 35.47 -5.83 -9.52
N PHE A 23 34.22 -6.14 -9.84
CA PHE A 23 33.25 -5.13 -10.31
C PHE A 23 32.88 -4.15 -9.17
N LEU A 24 32.68 -4.67 -7.96
CA LEU A 24 32.34 -3.87 -6.77
C LEU A 24 33.48 -2.98 -6.25
N LYS A 25 34.73 -3.25 -6.63
CA LYS A 25 35.87 -2.38 -6.26
C LYS A 25 36.02 -1.18 -7.19
N GLY A 26 35.46 -1.22 -8.41
CA GLY A 26 35.54 -0.13 -9.38
C GLY A 26 34.51 1.00 -9.16
N THR A 27 33.43 0.73 -8.42
CA THR A 27 32.35 1.71 -8.17
C THR A 27 32.51 2.52 -6.89
N LEU A 28 33.47 2.20 -6.03
CA LEU A 28 33.59 2.81 -4.70
C LEU A 28 34.29 4.18 -4.65
N LEU A 29 34.80 4.70 -5.76
CA LEU A 29 35.59 5.95 -5.80
C LEU A 29 34.86 7.15 -6.44
N GLY A 30 33.55 7.07 -6.70
CA GLY A 30 32.81 8.11 -7.43
C GLY A 30 31.57 8.71 -6.76
N MET A 31 31.23 8.35 -5.51
CA MET A 31 29.92 8.67 -4.93
C MET A 31 29.94 9.54 -3.66
N SER A 32 31.03 10.23 -3.37
CA SER A 32 31.11 11.17 -2.27
C SER A 32 30.65 12.57 -2.70
N ALA A 33 29.37 12.73 -3.09
CA ALA A 33 28.63 14.03 -3.06
C ALA A 33 27.22 13.97 -3.71
N LEU A 34 26.33 13.03 -3.35
CA LEU A 34 24.90 13.10 -3.74
C LEU A 34 23.99 12.48 -2.66
N THR A 35 24.01 13.06 -1.45
CA THR A 35 23.14 12.63 -0.36
C THR A 35 21.87 13.49 -0.35
N THR A 36 20.75 12.94 -0.84
CA THR A 36 19.39 12.99 -0.26
C THR A 36 18.27 12.68 -1.26
N THR A 37 18.51 12.71 -2.57
CA THR A 37 17.47 12.45 -3.60
C THR A 37 17.53 11.08 -4.30
N ALA A 38 18.61 10.30 -4.11
CA ALA A 38 18.84 9.05 -4.86
C ALA A 38 18.29 7.75 -4.22
N PHE A 39 17.62 7.81 -3.05
CA PHE A 39 17.17 6.63 -2.30
C PHE A 39 15.64 6.52 -2.19
N ARG A 40 14.91 6.83 -3.26
CA ARG A 40 13.52 6.37 -3.39
C ARG A 40 13.52 5.13 -4.27
N PRO A 41 13.06 3.96 -3.81
CA PRO A 41 12.80 2.84 -4.71
C PRO A 41 11.87 3.33 -5.83
N PHE A 42 12.22 3.00 -7.07
CA PHE A 42 11.48 3.41 -8.25
C PHE A 42 10.10 2.73 -8.24
N PHE A 43 9.05 3.48 -7.91
CA PHE A 43 7.66 3.06 -8.08
C PHE A 43 7.24 3.41 -9.52
N GLY A 44 7.71 2.62 -10.48
CA GLY A 44 7.40 2.79 -11.90
C GLY A 44 5.99 2.32 -12.22
N LEU A 45 5.02 3.24 -12.19
CA LEU A 45 3.71 3.10 -12.84
C LEU A 45 3.29 4.43 -13.49
N GLU A 46 4.24 5.16 -14.05
CA GLU A 46 3.97 6.30 -14.93
C GLU A 46 4.64 6.02 -16.27
N GLU A 47 3.97 5.23 -17.12
CA GLU A 47 4.06 5.25 -18.58
C GLU A 47 3.39 4.00 -19.13
N MET A 48 2.06 3.93 -19.06
CA MET A 48 1.33 3.19 -20.10
C MET A 48 -0.14 3.60 -20.17
N GLN A 49 -0.45 4.19 -21.32
CA GLN A 49 -1.77 4.48 -21.90
C GLN A 49 -2.62 5.56 -21.21
N SER A 50 -3.08 6.47 -22.06
CA SER A 50 -4.02 7.56 -21.84
C SER A 50 -5.37 7.09 -21.29
N SER A 51 -5.41 6.58 -20.05
CA SER A 51 -6.63 6.56 -19.27
C SER A 51 -6.86 7.97 -18.73
N ASN A 52 -8.08 8.50 -18.88
CA ASN A 52 -8.47 9.73 -18.21
C ASN A 52 -8.01 9.67 -16.74
N ASP A 53 -7.22 10.65 -16.31
CA ASP A 53 -6.75 10.73 -14.93
C ASP A 53 -7.95 11.02 -14.02
N ILE A 54 -8.41 10.00 -13.30
CA ILE A 54 -9.63 10.04 -12.49
C ILE A 54 -9.26 9.95 -11.01
N ALA A 55 -9.97 10.71 -10.20
CA ALA A 55 -9.92 10.60 -8.75
C ALA A 55 -11.31 10.31 -8.17
N ARG A 56 -11.35 9.45 -7.15
CA ARG A 56 -12.52 9.18 -6.32
C ARG A 56 -12.51 10.08 -5.09
N ILE A 57 -13.65 10.69 -4.77
CA ILE A 57 -13.85 11.41 -3.51
C ILE A 57 -13.99 10.42 -2.36
N THR A 58 -13.14 10.55 -1.34
CA THR A 58 -13.07 9.58 -0.23
C THR A 58 -13.79 10.04 1.05
N ALA A 59 -13.98 11.35 1.23
CA ALA A 59 -14.75 11.93 2.33
C ALA A 59 -16.23 12.01 1.98
N ASP A 60 -17.08 12.22 2.99
CA ASP A 60 -18.52 12.38 2.80
C ASP A 60 -18.85 13.53 1.85
N THR A 61 -18.12 14.65 2.01
CA THR A 61 -18.16 15.79 1.10
C THR A 61 -16.80 16.46 0.96
N VAL A 62 -16.54 17.05 -0.20
CA VAL A 62 -15.40 17.96 -0.43
C VAL A 62 -15.84 19.20 -1.20
N SER A 63 -15.25 20.34 -0.85
CA SER A 63 -15.53 21.62 -1.50
C SER A 63 -14.71 21.80 -2.77
N VAL A 64 -15.35 22.32 -3.81
CA VAL A 64 -14.70 22.76 -5.06
C VAL A 64 -14.55 24.27 -5.01
N TYR A 65 -13.32 24.74 -5.16
CA TYR A 65 -12.94 26.14 -5.03
C TYR A 65 -12.70 26.79 -6.39
N GLN A 66 -12.89 28.10 -6.47
CA GLN A 66 -12.60 28.87 -7.67
C GLN A 66 -11.11 28.89 -8.02
N GLU A 67 -10.25 29.03 -7.01
CA GLU A 67 -8.77 29.00 -7.09
C GLU A 67 -8.24 27.87 -6.20
N PRO A 68 -6.99 27.40 -6.38
CA PRO A 68 -6.38 26.33 -5.56
C PRO A 68 -5.98 26.84 -4.15
N SER A 69 -6.93 27.37 -3.41
CA SER A 69 -6.75 27.96 -2.08
C SER A 69 -8.01 27.75 -1.26
N ASP A 70 -7.85 27.35 0.01
CA ASP A 70 -8.97 27.15 0.93
C ASP A 70 -9.64 28.48 1.35
N LYS A 71 -8.97 29.60 1.10
CA LYS A 71 -9.49 30.97 1.25
C LYS A 71 -10.34 31.41 0.06
N SER A 72 -10.29 30.68 -1.05
CA SER A 72 -11.04 31.01 -2.26
C SER A 72 -12.54 30.77 -2.06
N LYS A 73 -13.35 31.42 -2.91
CA LYS A 73 -14.79 31.14 -2.99
C LYS A 73 -15.04 29.66 -3.31
N ILE A 74 -15.90 29.03 -2.51
CA ILE A 74 -16.46 27.71 -2.80
C ILE A 74 -17.53 27.86 -3.89
N LEU A 75 -17.41 27.05 -4.94
CA LEU A 75 -18.34 27.03 -6.06
C LEU A 75 -19.46 26.01 -5.86
N TYR A 76 -19.13 24.79 -5.43
CA TYR A 76 -20.07 23.71 -5.12
C TYR A 76 -19.37 22.59 -4.33
N GLN A 77 -20.10 21.54 -3.95
CA GLN A 77 -19.60 20.36 -3.25
C GLN A 77 -19.59 19.13 -4.16
N ARG A 78 -18.71 18.18 -3.88
CA ARG A 78 -18.69 16.82 -4.41
C ARG A 78 -18.83 15.84 -3.26
N PHE A 79 -19.43 14.68 -3.53
CA PHE A 79 -19.80 13.70 -2.50
C PHE A 79 -18.98 12.42 -2.58
N ARG A 80 -18.99 11.64 -1.51
CA ARG A 80 -18.33 10.33 -1.41
C ARG A 80 -18.60 9.45 -2.63
N ASP A 81 -17.56 8.77 -3.11
CA ASP A 81 -17.55 7.89 -4.29
C ASP A 81 -17.83 8.56 -5.63
N GLU A 82 -18.08 9.88 -5.69
CA GLU A 82 -18.08 10.57 -6.97
C GLU A 82 -16.68 10.50 -7.62
N LEU A 83 -16.68 10.28 -8.93
CA LEU A 83 -15.48 10.28 -9.75
C LEU A 83 -15.33 11.63 -10.44
N VAL A 84 -14.13 12.21 -10.34
CA VAL A 84 -13.79 13.47 -11.01
C VAL A 84 -12.61 13.25 -11.94
N ASN A 85 -12.68 13.82 -13.13
CA ASN A 85 -11.51 13.94 -13.99
C ASN A 85 -10.60 15.03 -13.43
N VAL A 86 -9.32 14.72 -13.34
CA VAL A 86 -8.27 15.65 -12.99
C VAL A 86 -7.54 16.05 -14.26
N TYR A 87 -7.49 17.35 -14.50
CA TYR A 87 -6.88 17.92 -15.69
C TYR A 87 -5.43 18.33 -15.44
N ASP A 88 -5.12 18.80 -14.22
CA ASP A 88 -3.78 19.24 -13.83
C ASP A 88 -3.56 19.07 -12.32
N GLU A 89 -2.28 18.95 -11.95
CA GLU A 89 -1.80 19.07 -10.57
C GLU A 89 -1.27 20.49 -10.31
N VAL A 90 -1.68 21.10 -9.22
CA VAL A 90 -1.25 22.46 -8.83
C VAL A 90 -0.68 22.42 -7.43
N ILE A 91 0.57 22.86 -7.29
CA ILE A 91 1.20 23.13 -6.00
C ILE A 91 0.86 24.57 -5.62
N SER A 92 0.06 24.72 -4.57
CA SER A 92 -0.41 26.02 -4.11
C SER A 92 0.45 26.57 -2.98
N ASP A 93 0.85 27.84 -3.09
CA ASP A 93 1.53 28.58 -2.03
C ASP A 93 0.63 28.82 -0.81
N ASP A 94 -0.70 28.79 -1.01
CA ASP A 94 -1.70 28.86 0.07
C ASP A 94 -2.00 27.48 0.69
N GLY A 95 -1.52 26.39 0.09
CA GLY A 95 -1.73 25.04 0.60
C GLY A 95 -0.93 24.76 1.87
N PRO A 96 -1.37 23.80 2.71
CA PRO A 96 -0.61 23.44 3.90
C PRO A 96 0.75 22.85 3.52
N GLY A 97 1.82 23.25 4.21
CA GLY A 97 3.19 22.83 3.86
C GLY A 97 3.42 21.31 3.84
N TYR A 98 2.61 20.53 4.56
CA TYR A 98 2.68 19.07 4.52
C TYR A 98 2.04 18.48 3.25
N ASN A 99 1.04 19.14 2.67
CA ASN A 99 0.33 18.73 1.46
C ASN A 99 -0.19 19.96 0.68
N PRO A 100 0.64 20.64 -0.14
CA PRO A 100 0.22 21.80 -0.90
C PRO A 100 -0.50 21.46 -2.21
N LEU A 101 -0.82 20.18 -2.44
CA LEU A 101 -1.29 19.66 -3.72
C LEU A 101 -2.81 19.83 -3.90
N TRP A 102 -3.18 20.49 -4.98
CA TRP A 102 -4.54 20.67 -5.48
C TRP A 102 -4.68 20.03 -6.86
N TYR A 103 -5.90 19.66 -7.20
CA TYR A 103 -6.27 19.16 -8.52
C TYR A 103 -7.17 20.15 -9.23
N ARG A 104 -6.80 20.50 -10.46
CA ARG A 104 -7.71 21.16 -11.39
C ARG A 104 -8.73 20.13 -11.85
N ILE A 105 -9.99 20.38 -11.55
CA ILE A 105 -11.10 19.58 -12.05
C ILE A 105 -12.00 20.44 -12.93
N TRP A 106 -13.03 19.83 -13.51
CA TRP A 106 -14.03 20.59 -14.25
C TRP A 106 -14.72 21.55 -13.27
N GLY A 107 -14.80 22.83 -13.63
CA GLY A 107 -15.51 23.83 -12.82
C GLY A 107 -14.74 24.43 -11.64
N GLY A 108 -13.59 23.90 -11.22
CA GLY A 108 -12.79 24.51 -10.14
C GLY A 108 -11.55 23.71 -9.72
N TYR A 109 -11.15 23.86 -8.47
CA TYR A 109 -10.01 23.18 -7.85
C TYR A 109 -10.44 22.44 -6.60
N ILE A 110 -9.88 21.26 -6.35
CA ILE A 110 -10.12 20.49 -5.11
C ILE A 110 -8.79 20.13 -4.48
N HIS A 111 -8.69 20.27 -3.15
CA HIS A 111 -7.50 19.89 -2.40
C HIS A 111 -7.35 18.36 -2.37
N SER A 112 -6.15 17.83 -2.59
CA SER A 112 -5.90 16.39 -2.79
C SER A 112 -6.15 15.50 -1.56
N ALA A 113 -6.28 16.07 -0.36
CA ALA A 113 -6.35 15.34 0.92
C ALA A 113 -7.34 14.18 0.94
N TYR A 114 -8.50 14.32 0.31
CA TYR A 114 -9.57 13.32 0.30
C TYR A 114 -9.88 12.81 -1.11
N LEU A 115 -8.85 12.73 -1.94
CA LEU A 115 -8.94 12.24 -3.31
C LEU A 115 -8.01 11.05 -3.48
N GLN A 116 -8.58 9.93 -3.92
CA GLN A 116 -7.85 8.74 -4.31
C GLN A 116 -7.73 8.71 -5.84
N ARG A 117 -6.52 8.69 -6.39
CA ARG A 117 -6.32 8.40 -7.82
C ARG A 117 -6.75 6.97 -8.07
N VAL A 118 -7.55 6.76 -9.11
CA VAL A 118 -8.10 5.44 -9.42
C VAL A 118 -7.93 5.15 -10.90
N GLN A 119 -7.90 3.86 -11.23
CA GLN A 119 -7.92 3.37 -12.59
C GLN A 119 -9.14 2.48 -12.79
N ILE A 120 -9.51 2.27 -14.06
CA ILE A 120 -10.52 1.29 -14.46
C ILE A 120 -9.80 0.24 -15.28
N CYS A 121 -9.34 -0.81 -14.60
CA CYS A 121 -8.65 -1.93 -15.22
C CYS A 121 -9.45 -3.22 -14.99
N TYR A 122 -9.97 -3.79 -16.07
CA TYR A 122 -10.59 -5.12 -16.05
C TYR A 122 -9.52 -6.19 -16.31
N ASN A 123 -9.63 -7.32 -15.62
CA ASN A 123 -8.66 -8.41 -15.64
C ASN A 123 -9.26 -9.70 -16.21
N ASP A 124 -8.38 -10.58 -16.66
CA ASP A 124 -8.75 -11.94 -17.03
C ASP A 124 -9.22 -12.73 -15.81
N VAL A 125 -10.23 -13.59 -16.01
CA VAL A 125 -10.79 -14.42 -14.94
C VAL A 125 -9.96 -15.68 -14.74
N HIS A 126 -9.38 -15.81 -13.55
CA HIS A 126 -8.65 -16.99 -13.12
C HIS A 126 -9.64 -18.06 -12.62
N LYS A 127 -9.85 -19.10 -13.44
CA LYS A 127 -10.82 -20.16 -13.14
C LYS A 127 -10.38 -21.14 -12.06
N ASN A 128 -9.06 -21.31 -11.91
CA ASN A 128 -8.47 -22.25 -10.97
C ASN A 128 -7.93 -21.48 -9.77
N ILE A 129 -8.74 -21.42 -8.71
CA ILE A 129 -8.32 -20.87 -7.42
C ILE A 129 -7.76 -22.04 -6.60
N ALA A 130 -6.59 -21.85 -6.00
CA ALA A 130 -5.96 -22.86 -5.14
C ALA A 130 -6.80 -23.12 -3.88
N GLU A 131 -6.65 -24.28 -3.25
CA GLU A 131 -7.41 -24.63 -2.03
C GLU A 131 -7.10 -23.68 -0.87
N GLU A 132 -5.86 -23.17 -0.81
CA GLU A 132 -5.42 -22.18 0.18
C GLU A 132 -5.97 -20.76 -0.10
N GLY A 133 -6.64 -20.59 -1.24
CA GLY A 133 -7.10 -19.30 -1.74
C GLY A 133 -6.01 -18.53 -2.50
N ALA A 134 -6.40 -17.39 -3.04
CA ALA A 134 -5.52 -16.46 -3.73
C ALA A 134 -5.75 -15.04 -3.20
N LEU A 135 -4.66 -14.28 -3.04
CA LEU A 135 -4.77 -12.86 -2.73
C LEU A 135 -5.09 -12.09 -4.02
N ALA A 136 -6.02 -11.14 -3.94
CA ALA A 136 -6.39 -10.29 -5.06
C ALA A 136 -6.51 -8.82 -4.63
N GLU A 137 -6.34 -7.90 -5.57
CA GLU A 137 -6.60 -6.47 -5.36
C GLU A 137 -7.70 -5.96 -6.27
N VAL A 138 -8.43 -4.95 -5.78
CA VAL A 138 -9.42 -4.21 -6.56
C VAL A 138 -8.72 -3.26 -7.53
N THR A 139 -9.01 -3.36 -8.83
CA THR A 139 -8.38 -2.54 -9.89
C THR A 139 -9.36 -1.62 -10.62
N VAL A 140 -10.54 -1.41 -10.04
CA VAL A 140 -11.55 -0.44 -10.45
C VAL A 140 -11.83 0.54 -9.30
N PRO A 141 -12.45 1.72 -9.51
CA PRO A 141 -12.59 2.72 -8.45
C PRO A 141 -13.28 2.21 -7.18
N PHE A 142 -14.33 1.42 -7.35
CA PHE A 142 -15.00 0.70 -6.27
C PHE A 142 -15.89 -0.43 -6.82
N ILE A 143 -16.26 -1.36 -5.94
CA ILE A 143 -17.12 -2.51 -6.25
C ILE A 143 -18.22 -2.60 -5.20
N GLN A 144 -19.47 -2.75 -5.65
CA GLN A 144 -20.53 -3.22 -4.76
C GLN A 144 -20.41 -4.74 -4.62
N SER A 145 -20.01 -5.21 -3.43
CA SER A 145 -20.03 -6.64 -3.15
C SER A 145 -21.43 -7.11 -2.80
N MET A 146 -21.69 -8.40 -3.08
CA MET A 146 -22.99 -9.03 -2.88
C MET A 146 -22.81 -10.34 -2.12
N ARG A 147 -23.78 -10.73 -1.31
CA ARG A 147 -23.79 -12.02 -0.62
C ARG A 147 -24.97 -12.84 -1.12
N ASN A 148 -24.68 -14.05 -1.58
CA ASN A 148 -25.69 -15.02 -1.95
C ASN A 148 -26.32 -15.66 -0.70
N ARG A 149 -27.64 -15.61 -0.58
CA ARG A 149 -28.42 -16.21 0.51
C ARG A 149 -29.27 -17.39 0.04
N GLY A 150 -28.88 -18.03 -1.06
CA GLY A 150 -29.58 -19.16 -1.65
C GLY A 150 -30.95 -18.74 -2.16
N THR A 151 -32.01 -19.31 -1.58
CA THR A 151 -33.40 -19.05 -1.99
C THR A 151 -33.84 -17.59 -1.80
N PHE A 152 -33.17 -16.84 -0.91
CA PHE A 152 -33.48 -15.43 -0.65
C PHE A 152 -32.81 -14.47 -1.65
N GLY A 153 -31.99 -14.97 -2.58
CA GLY A 153 -31.33 -14.16 -3.59
C GLY A 153 -30.03 -13.51 -3.10
N TRP A 154 -29.69 -12.36 -3.68
CA TRP A 154 -28.43 -11.65 -3.46
C TRP A 154 -28.67 -10.32 -2.75
N ASP A 155 -27.99 -10.11 -1.64
CA ASP A 155 -28.07 -8.87 -0.86
C ASP A 155 -26.74 -8.08 -0.97
N PRO A 156 -26.76 -6.75 -1.12
CA PRO A 156 -25.54 -5.96 -1.07
C PRO A 156 -24.92 -6.00 0.34
N VAL A 157 -23.59 -6.08 0.36
CA VAL A 157 -22.79 -6.00 1.58
C VAL A 157 -21.81 -4.84 1.41
N TYR A 158 -20.51 -5.05 1.54
CA TYR A 158 -19.54 -3.98 1.58
C TYR A 158 -19.35 -3.26 0.25
N ARG A 159 -18.95 -2.00 0.32
CA ARG A 159 -18.30 -1.28 -0.76
C ARG A 159 -16.79 -1.53 -0.67
N LEU A 160 -16.22 -2.17 -1.68
CA LEU A 160 -14.77 -2.38 -1.79
C LEU A 160 -14.16 -1.28 -2.67
N TYR A 161 -12.91 -0.92 -2.44
CA TYR A 161 -12.30 0.27 -3.06
C TYR A 161 -11.00 -0.06 -3.77
N TYR A 162 -10.65 0.75 -4.77
CA TYR A 162 -9.38 0.63 -5.49
C TYR A 162 -8.17 0.42 -4.55
N GLU A 163 -7.29 -0.51 -4.90
CA GLU A 163 -6.14 -0.99 -4.11
C GLU A 163 -6.44 -1.70 -2.78
N SER A 164 -7.70 -1.92 -2.39
CA SER A 164 -8.01 -2.84 -1.29
C SER A 164 -7.70 -4.28 -1.71
N THR A 165 -7.22 -5.09 -0.77
CA THR A 165 -6.80 -6.47 -1.02
C THR A 165 -7.74 -7.45 -0.34
N HIS A 166 -8.04 -8.58 -0.97
CA HIS A 166 -9.03 -9.55 -0.48
C HIS A 166 -8.57 -10.99 -0.75
N TRP A 167 -9.00 -11.91 0.10
CA TRP A 167 -8.78 -13.35 -0.07
C TRP A 167 -9.88 -13.94 -0.95
N VAL A 168 -9.52 -14.36 -2.16
CA VAL A 168 -10.36 -15.12 -3.09
C VAL A 168 -10.28 -16.59 -2.70
N THR A 169 -11.42 -17.21 -2.42
CA THR A 169 -11.54 -18.62 -2.03
C THR A 169 -12.26 -19.48 -3.06
N GLY A 170 -12.82 -18.86 -4.10
CA GLY A 170 -13.51 -19.58 -5.16
C GLY A 170 -14.01 -18.68 -6.27
N LEU A 171 -14.68 -19.29 -7.24
CA LEU A 171 -15.31 -18.64 -8.39
C LEU A 171 -16.70 -19.25 -8.56
N ASP A 172 -17.73 -18.40 -8.49
CA ASP A 172 -19.13 -18.78 -8.61
C ASP A 172 -19.80 -17.97 -9.73
N GLU A 173 -21.02 -18.35 -10.12
CA GLU A 173 -21.86 -17.52 -11.00
C GLU A 173 -22.57 -16.44 -10.17
N GLY A 174 -22.47 -15.18 -10.61
CA GLY A 174 -23.06 -14.02 -9.93
C GLY A 174 -24.53 -13.78 -10.29
N PRO A 175 -25.15 -12.73 -9.71
CA PRO A 175 -26.55 -12.37 -9.98
C PRO A 175 -26.83 -11.98 -11.44
N ASP A 176 -25.79 -11.66 -12.22
CA ASP A 176 -25.86 -11.29 -13.63
C ASP A 176 -25.50 -12.44 -14.59
N GLY A 177 -25.30 -13.66 -14.06
CA GLY A 177 -24.88 -14.83 -14.84
C GLY A 177 -23.41 -14.81 -15.27
N THR A 178 -22.62 -13.82 -14.81
CA THR A 178 -21.19 -13.73 -15.11
C THR A 178 -20.34 -14.33 -13.99
N PRO A 179 -19.04 -14.61 -14.22
CA PRO A 179 -18.16 -15.13 -13.18
C PRO A 179 -17.88 -14.09 -12.07
N TRP A 180 -18.10 -14.49 -10.82
CA TRP A 180 -17.84 -13.69 -9.63
C TRP A 180 -16.90 -14.42 -8.68
N TYR A 181 -15.86 -13.73 -8.19
CA TYR A 181 -14.99 -14.30 -7.17
C TYR A 181 -15.72 -14.34 -5.84
N LYS A 182 -15.60 -15.48 -5.17
CA LYS A 182 -15.98 -15.66 -3.77
C LYS A 182 -14.84 -15.17 -2.89
N LEU A 183 -15.12 -14.19 -2.05
CA LEU A 183 -14.20 -13.55 -1.12
C LEU A 183 -14.48 -13.99 0.32
N LYS A 184 -13.43 -14.02 1.15
CA LYS A 184 -13.52 -14.27 2.59
C LYS A 184 -13.28 -12.99 3.39
N ASP A 185 -14.23 -12.64 4.26
CA ASP A 185 -14.01 -11.71 5.37
C ASP A 185 -13.27 -12.46 6.48
N GLU A 186 -12.04 -12.06 6.83
CA GLU A 186 -11.27 -12.78 7.82
C GLU A 186 -11.72 -12.48 9.25
N LEU A 187 -12.39 -11.35 9.49
CA LEU A 187 -12.82 -10.92 10.82
C LEU A 187 -14.17 -11.55 11.18
N LEU A 188 -15.13 -11.52 10.26
CA LEU A 188 -16.48 -12.04 10.50
C LEU A 188 -16.68 -13.47 10.03
N GLU A 189 -15.66 -14.06 9.37
CA GLU A 189 -15.70 -15.36 8.74
C GLU A 189 -16.87 -15.53 7.76
N VAL A 190 -17.34 -14.45 7.15
CA VAL A 190 -18.41 -14.47 6.15
C VAL A 190 -17.86 -14.49 4.73
N ASP A 191 -18.60 -15.16 3.86
CA ASP A 191 -18.31 -15.17 2.43
C ASP A 191 -19.22 -14.16 1.71
N TYR A 192 -18.64 -13.45 0.75
CA TYR A 192 -19.34 -12.53 -0.16
C TYR A 192 -18.67 -12.57 -1.53
N HIS A 193 -19.24 -11.90 -2.52
CA HIS A 193 -18.84 -12.04 -3.91
C HIS A 193 -18.67 -10.70 -4.60
N VAL A 194 -17.81 -10.69 -5.61
CA VAL A 194 -17.56 -9.54 -6.50
C VAL A 194 -17.40 -10.00 -7.95
N PRO A 195 -17.69 -9.15 -8.95
CA PRO A 195 -17.38 -9.45 -10.35
C PRO A 195 -15.90 -9.81 -10.51
N ALA A 196 -15.61 -10.98 -11.10
CA ALA A 196 -14.24 -11.50 -11.13
C ALA A 196 -13.29 -10.62 -11.96
N THR A 197 -13.81 -9.99 -13.01
CA THR A 197 -13.04 -9.10 -13.90
C THR A 197 -12.56 -7.81 -13.20
N HIS A 198 -13.16 -7.43 -12.07
CA HIS A 198 -12.77 -6.21 -11.34
C HIS A 198 -11.57 -6.41 -10.40
N MET A 199 -11.12 -7.66 -10.26
CA MET A 199 -10.07 -8.06 -9.32
C MET A 199 -8.86 -8.59 -10.07
N ARG A 200 -7.67 -8.17 -9.66
CA ARG A 200 -6.41 -8.74 -10.14
C ARG A 200 -5.86 -9.71 -9.10
N ILE A 201 -5.64 -10.96 -9.49
CA ILE A 201 -4.93 -11.92 -8.64
C ILE A 201 -3.48 -11.45 -8.48
N ILE A 202 -3.02 -11.34 -7.24
CA ILE A 202 -1.64 -10.97 -6.91
C ILE A 202 -0.81 -12.25 -6.93
N PRO A 203 0.15 -12.38 -7.85
CA PRO A 203 1.00 -13.55 -7.91
C PRO A 203 2.00 -13.59 -6.73
N LEU A 204 2.44 -14.79 -6.37
CA LEU A 204 3.31 -15.04 -5.20
C LEU A 204 4.67 -14.32 -5.29
N ASP A 205 5.20 -14.16 -6.49
CA ASP A 205 6.47 -13.47 -6.73
C ASP A 205 6.38 -11.97 -6.36
N GLU A 206 5.23 -11.33 -6.56
CA GLU A 206 4.96 -9.98 -6.08
C GLU A 206 4.96 -9.86 -4.55
N LEU A 207 4.84 -10.97 -3.82
CA LEU A 207 4.92 -11.02 -2.35
C LEU A 207 6.32 -11.40 -1.84
N SER A 208 7.25 -11.72 -2.74
CA SER A 208 8.59 -12.17 -2.35
C SER A 208 9.31 -11.13 -1.48
N PRO A 209 10.00 -11.56 -0.40
CA PRO A 209 10.75 -10.66 0.47
C PRO A 209 11.81 -9.85 -0.29
N LEU A 210 11.94 -8.56 0.02
CA LEU A 210 12.86 -7.66 -0.71
C LEU A 210 14.33 -7.81 -0.31
N SER A 211 14.59 -8.04 0.98
CA SER A 211 15.95 -8.19 1.52
C SER A 211 16.03 -9.45 2.39
N PRO A 212 15.95 -10.66 1.80
CA PRO A 212 15.92 -11.92 2.56
C PRO A 212 17.23 -12.23 3.27
N ASP A 213 18.36 -11.76 2.73
CA ASP A 213 19.71 -12.04 3.26
C ASP A 213 20.10 -11.13 4.43
N VAL A 214 19.34 -10.06 4.71
CA VAL A 214 19.64 -9.12 5.79
C VAL A 214 19.06 -9.64 7.11
N PRO A 215 19.90 -9.92 8.13
CA PRO A 215 19.41 -10.43 9.41
C PRO A 215 18.42 -9.47 10.07
N ASN A 216 17.38 -10.00 10.74
CA ASN A 216 16.32 -9.18 11.35
C ASN A 216 16.86 -8.10 12.31
N HIS A 217 17.86 -8.42 13.14
CA HIS A 217 18.47 -7.49 14.09
C HIS A 217 19.29 -6.36 13.43
N LYS A 218 19.44 -6.38 12.11
CA LYS A 218 20.05 -5.32 11.30
C LYS A 218 19.01 -4.50 10.53
N LYS A 219 17.72 -4.81 10.69
CA LYS A 219 16.60 -4.05 10.16
C LYS A 219 15.92 -3.27 11.28
N ARG A 220 15.59 -2.01 11.03
CA ARG A 220 14.71 -1.23 11.91
C ARG A 220 13.86 -0.23 11.12
N LEU A 221 12.72 0.10 11.69
CA LEU A 221 11.84 1.18 11.28
C LEU A 221 11.90 2.29 12.34
N GLU A 222 12.03 3.52 11.90
CA GLU A 222 11.93 4.70 12.75
C GLU A 222 10.73 5.54 12.28
N VAL A 223 9.74 5.68 13.15
CA VAL A 223 8.55 6.51 12.95
C VAL A 223 8.73 7.80 13.71
N SER A 224 8.73 8.93 13.00
CA SER A 224 8.68 10.24 13.61
C SER A 224 7.26 10.78 13.54
N ILE A 225 6.60 10.90 14.70
CA ILE A 225 5.28 11.54 14.80
C ILE A 225 5.43 13.04 14.55
N ALA A 226 6.49 13.67 15.05
CA ALA A 226 6.72 15.10 14.86
C ALA A 226 6.91 15.47 13.38
N HIS A 227 7.64 14.64 12.62
CA HIS A 227 7.90 14.88 11.20
C HIS A 227 6.94 14.14 10.25
N GLN A 228 6.03 13.32 10.78
CA GLN A 228 5.11 12.48 10.01
C GLN A 228 5.82 11.71 8.90
N THR A 229 6.90 11.02 9.28
CA THR A 229 7.71 10.19 8.39
C THR A 229 7.99 8.83 8.98
N VAL A 230 8.18 7.83 8.11
CA VAL A 230 8.78 6.55 8.47
C VAL A 230 10.06 6.36 7.66
N ARG A 231 11.10 5.89 8.34
CA ARG A 231 12.40 5.54 7.75
C ARG A 231 12.71 4.08 8.00
N ALA A 232 13.18 3.38 6.98
CA ALA A 232 13.64 2.00 7.10
C ALA A 232 15.16 1.94 6.91
N TYR A 233 15.83 1.18 7.76
CA TYR A 233 17.29 1.04 7.75
C TYR A 233 17.73 -0.41 7.67
N GLU A 234 18.84 -0.62 6.96
CA GLU A 234 19.61 -1.86 6.94
C GLU A 234 21.05 -1.55 7.34
N PHE A 235 21.60 -2.23 8.35
CA PHE A 235 22.97 -1.97 8.84
C PHE A 235 23.24 -0.48 9.11
N ASP A 236 22.24 0.23 9.68
CA ASP A 236 22.26 1.67 9.93
C ASP A 236 22.26 2.58 8.69
N GLN A 237 22.15 2.01 7.49
CA GLN A 237 21.97 2.76 6.26
C GLN A 237 20.48 2.95 5.96
N LEU A 238 20.08 4.19 5.69
CA LEU A 238 18.73 4.53 5.23
C LEU A 238 18.50 3.95 3.83
N ILE A 239 17.46 3.11 3.68
CA ILE A 239 17.12 2.47 2.40
C ILE A 239 15.71 2.83 1.90
N PHE A 240 14.87 3.39 2.76
CA PHE A 240 13.52 3.85 2.40
C PHE A 240 13.07 4.96 3.35
N GLU A 241 12.43 5.99 2.80
CA GLU A 241 11.79 7.06 3.55
C GLU A 241 10.50 7.50 2.85
N THR A 242 9.42 7.64 3.61
CA THR A 242 8.17 8.24 3.11
C THR A 242 7.43 9.04 4.19
N LYS A 243 6.51 9.90 3.73
CA LYS A 243 5.52 10.57 4.58
C LYS A 243 4.45 9.58 5.01
N ILE A 244 3.94 9.75 6.23
CA ILE A 244 2.88 8.96 6.82
C ILE A 244 1.75 9.86 7.33
N ALA A 245 0.64 9.28 7.76
CA ALA A 245 -0.30 9.95 8.65
C ALA A 245 -0.52 9.09 9.91
N SER A 246 -0.04 9.56 11.05
CA SER A 246 -0.16 8.85 12.33
C SER A 246 -1.50 9.12 13.02
N GLY A 247 -1.66 8.59 14.23
CA GLY A 247 -2.81 8.80 15.09
C GLY A 247 -2.97 10.25 15.56
N VAL A 248 -4.21 10.75 15.52
CA VAL A 248 -4.57 12.08 16.03
C VAL A 248 -4.63 12.03 17.55
N PRO A 249 -3.81 12.81 18.29
CA PRO A 249 -3.87 12.80 19.75
C PRO A 249 -5.20 13.30 20.28
N ASN A 250 -5.81 12.53 21.19
CA ASN A 250 -7.02 12.98 21.87
C ASN A 250 -6.66 14.02 22.95
N ARG A 251 -7.22 15.22 22.84
CA ARG A 251 -6.98 16.31 23.80
C ARG A 251 -7.63 16.07 25.17
N ASN A 252 -8.71 15.28 25.21
CA ASN A 252 -9.45 14.93 26.42
C ASN A 252 -9.62 13.40 26.46
N PRO A 253 -8.57 12.66 26.87
CA PRO A 253 -8.62 11.20 26.88
C PRO A 253 -9.60 10.70 27.94
N ASP A 254 -10.54 9.87 27.53
CA ASP A 254 -11.33 9.05 28.43
C ASP A 254 -10.53 7.77 28.72
N SER A 255 -10.24 7.51 29.99
CA SER A 255 -9.48 6.32 30.41
C SER A 255 -10.18 4.99 30.09
N SER A 256 -11.47 5.02 29.76
CA SER A 256 -12.24 3.84 29.34
C SER A 256 -12.19 3.57 27.83
N LEU A 257 -11.65 4.51 27.03
CA LEU A 257 -11.56 4.39 25.57
C LEU A 257 -10.13 4.11 25.12
N ILE A 258 -10.00 3.49 23.95
CA ILE A 258 -8.70 3.28 23.32
C ILE A 258 -8.16 4.64 22.85
N PRO A 259 -6.93 5.03 23.23
CA PRO A 259 -6.31 6.26 22.74
C PRO A 259 -6.13 6.26 21.23
N THR A 260 -6.26 7.44 20.61
CA THR A 260 -6.15 7.61 19.16
C THR A 260 -4.78 8.13 18.71
N ASP A 261 -3.89 8.48 19.64
CA ASP A 261 -2.49 8.77 19.33
C ASP A 261 -1.71 7.49 18.99
N THR A 262 -0.73 7.63 18.11
CA THR A 262 0.26 6.55 17.92
C THR A 262 1.18 6.52 19.14
N PRO A 263 1.24 5.40 19.88
CA PRO A 263 2.01 5.33 21.11
C PRO A 263 3.52 5.35 20.83
N LYS A 264 4.24 6.18 21.58
CA LYS A 264 5.71 6.28 21.51
C LYS A 264 6.36 5.12 22.24
N GLY A 265 7.46 4.61 21.70
CA GLY A 265 8.17 3.50 22.33
C GLY A 265 9.04 2.69 21.36
N GLN A 266 9.52 1.56 21.86
CA GLN A 266 10.20 0.55 21.07
C GLN A 266 9.34 -0.70 21.01
N TYR A 267 9.14 -1.17 19.79
CA TYR A 267 8.28 -2.30 19.47
C TYR A 267 8.96 -3.20 18.45
N ASN A 268 8.27 -4.27 18.09
CA ASN A 268 8.62 -5.13 16.96
C ASN A 268 7.34 -5.45 16.21
N ILE A 269 7.42 -5.59 14.89
CA ILE A 269 6.32 -6.15 14.11
C ILE A 269 6.00 -7.55 14.66
N GLN A 270 4.78 -7.75 15.14
CA GLN A 270 4.31 -9.00 15.74
C GLN A 270 3.52 -9.85 14.75
N SER A 271 2.83 -9.18 13.82
CA SER A 271 1.93 -9.83 12.89
C SER A 271 1.83 -9.06 11.58
N LYS A 272 1.70 -9.80 10.49
CA LYS A 272 1.54 -9.28 9.14
C LYS A 272 0.34 -9.94 8.46
N MET A 273 -0.53 -9.12 7.88
CA MET A 273 -1.72 -9.56 7.15
C MET A 273 -1.79 -8.80 5.83
N PRO A 274 -1.77 -9.46 4.67
CA PRO A 274 -1.84 -8.74 3.39
C PRO A 274 -3.20 -8.07 3.19
N SER A 275 -4.26 -8.61 3.81
CA SER A 275 -5.63 -8.11 3.81
C SER A 275 -6.20 -8.21 5.24
N LYS A 276 -6.75 -7.12 5.78
CA LYS A 276 -7.38 -7.06 7.10
C LYS A 276 -8.70 -6.31 7.04
N HIS A 277 -9.74 -6.82 7.67
CA HIS A 277 -10.92 -6.02 7.98
C HIS A 277 -10.67 -5.16 9.23
N MET A 278 -10.77 -3.85 9.10
CA MET A 278 -10.73 -2.89 10.21
C MET A 278 -12.06 -2.15 10.31
N GLY A 279 -12.65 -2.03 11.49
CA GLY A 279 -13.96 -1.41 11.64
C GLY A 279 -14.67 -1.84 12.92
N ASP A 280 -15.97 -1.56 12.99
CA ASP A 280 -16.86 -2.00 14.07
C ASP A 280 -17.17 -3.51 14.00
N GLY A 281 -16.85 -4.19 12.89
CA GLY A 281 -17.07 -5.62 12.74
C GLY A 281 -18.54 -5.96 12.46
N LYS A 282 -19.22 -5.14 11.67
CA LYS A 282 -20.62 -5.32 11.27
C LYS A 282 -20.70 -5.63 9.78
N LEU A 283 -21.56 -6.58 9.47
CA LEU A 283 -21.96 -6.84 8.08
C LEU A 283 -22.94 -5.76 7.62
N THR A 284 -22.52 -4.88 6.71
CA THR A 284 -23.33 -3.73 6.30
C THR A 284 -23.07 -3.34 4.84
N SER A 285 -24.07 -2.71 4.24
CA SER A 285 -23.97 -2.01 2.95
C SER A 285 -24.03 -0.49 3.07
N ASP A 286 -24.09 0.02 4.29
CA ASP A 286 -23.95 1.44 4.56
C ASP A 286 -22.50 1.89 4.32
N ILE A 287 -22.30 2.68 3.27
CA ILE A 287 -20.98 3.22 2.90
C ILE A 287 -20.43 4.24 3.90
N TYR A 288 -21.25 4.73 4.82
CA TYR A 288 -20.86 5.65 5.90
C TYR A 288 -20.50 4.92 7.19
N ALA A 289 -20.79 3.62 7.29
CA ALA A 289 -20.37 2.81 8.43
C ALA A 289 -18.83 2.74 8.48
N TYR A 290 -18.29 2.67 9.70
CA TYR A 290 -16.86 2.45 9.91
C TYR A 290 -16.53 0.96 9.71
N GLU A 291 -16.57 0.52 8.46
CA GLU A 291 -16.19 -0.83 8.03
C GLU A 291 -15.28 -0.72 6.81
N LEU A 292 -14.02 -1.15 7.01
CA LEU A 292 -12.97 -1.12 6.00
C LEU A 292 -12.50 -2.56 5.76
N PRO A 293 -13.22 -3.34 4.95
CA PRO A 293 -12.77 -4.67 4.55
C PRO A 293 -11.58 -4.57 3.59
N GLY A 294 -10.59 -5.41 3.78
CA GLY A 294 -9.45 -5.52 2.87
C GLY A 294 -8.45 -4.36 2.96
N VAL A 295 -8.28 -3.76 4.15
CA VAL A 295 -7.17 -2.85 4.43
C VAL A 295 -5.87 -3.56 4.06
N PRO A 296 -5.08 -2.99 3.12
CA PRO A 296 -4.01 -3.73 2.49
C PRO A 296 -2.68 -3.58 3.25
N TRP A 297 -1.85 -4.62 3.18
CA TRP A 297 -0.42 -4.60 3.57
C TRP A 297 -0.17 -4.26 5.05
N VAL A 298 -0.91 -4.89 5.95
CA VAL A 298 -0.92 -4.57 7.38
C VAL A 298 0.27 -5.20 8.11
N CYS A 299 0.98 -4.40 8.90
CA CYS A 299 2.05 -4.82 9.80
C CYS A 299 1.79 -4.31 11.22
N PHE A 300 1.21 -5.14 12.09
CA PHE A 300 0.96 -4.83 13.50
C PHE A 300 2.26 -4.83 14.29
N PHE A 301 2.50 -3.78 15.08
CA PHE A 301 3.69 -3.68 15.93
C PHE A 301 3.38 -3.37 17.39
N GLU A 302 2.25 -2.71 17.69
CA GLU A 302 1.82 -2.45 19.06
C GLU A 302 0.65 -3.38 19.42
N PRO A 303 0.85 -4.33 20.35
CA PRO A 303 -0.13 -5.39 20.60
C PRO A 303 -1.28 -4.99 21.53
N VAL A 304 -1.17 -3.91 22.32
CA VAL A 304 -2.19 -3.54 23.32
C VAL A 304 -3.38 -2.85 22.67
N THR A 305 -3.11 -1.93 21.74
CA THR A 305 -4.07 -1.09 21.03
C THR A 305 -4.22 -1.48 19.56
N GLY A 306 -3.40 -2.41 19.07
CA GLY A 306 -3.52 -2.94 17.70
C GLY A 306 -2.96 -1.99 16.64
N VAL A 307 -1.98 -1.15 16.98
CA VAL A 307 -1.41 -0.19 16.04
C VAL A 307 -0.56 -0.91 15.00
N ALA A 308 -0.79 -0.54 13.74
CA ALA A 308 -0.14 -1.13 12.58
C ALA A 308 0.30 -0.08 11.55
N PHE A 309 1.26 -0.45 10.72
CA PHE A 309 1.43 0.15 9.39
C PHE A 309 0.44 -0.49 8.42
N HIS A 310 -0.15 0.28 7.51
CA HIS A 310 -0.96 -0.29 6.42
C HIS A 310 -1.14 0.71 5.27
N GLY A 311 -1.59 0.21 4.13
CA GLY A 311 -2.01 1.04 3.01
C GLY A 311 -3.34 1.74 3.30
N THR A 312 -3.50 2.94 2.76
CA THR A 312 -4.65 3.79 3.05
C THR A 312 -5.26 4.33 1.75
N TYR A 313 -6.44 3.82 1.41
CA TYR A 313 -7.20 4.23 0.22
C TYR A 313 -8.27 5.31 0.49
N TRP A 314 -8.46 5.72 1.75
CA TRP A 314 -9.51 6.68 2.15
C TRP A 314 -9.02 8.11 2.35
N HIS A 315 -7.73 8.42 2.18
CA HIS A 315 -7.20 9.77 2.11
C HIS A 315 -5.81 9.80 1.48
N ARG A 316 -5.36 10.98 1.04
CA ARG A 316 -3.98 11.24 0.56
C ARG A 316 -3.20 12.23 1.42
N ASN A 317 -3.69 12.54 2.61
CA ASN A 317 -3.17 13.62 3.44
C ASN A 317 -1.93 13.23 4.27
N PHE A 318 -0.90 12.68 3.63
CA PHE A 318 0.32 12.25 4.32
C PHE A 318 1.20 13.45 4.69
N GLY A 319 1.75 13.44 5.90
CA GLY A 319 2.51 14.55 6.50
C GLY A 319 1.77 15.24 7.65
N ILE A 320 0.57 14.79 8.01
CA ILE A 320 -0.20 15.24 9.18
C ILE A 320 -0.94 14.05 9.82
N PRO A 321 -1.13 14.01 11.16
CA PRO A 321 -1.93 12.96 11.79
C PRO A 321 -3.38 12.94 11.28
N MET A 322 -3.90 11.75 10.99
CA MET A 322 -5.25 11.53 10.45
C MET A 322 -5.93 10.24 10.95
N SER A 323 -5.19 9.31 11.57
CA SER A 323 -5.70 7.99 11.93
C SER A 323 -6.20 7.94 13.39
N HIS A 324 -6.74 6.78 13.79
CA HIS A 324 -7.07 6.44 15.17
C HIS A 324 -5.96 5.63 15.87
N GLY A 325 -4.70 5.84 15.48
CA GLY A 325 -3.52 5.23 16.11
C GLY A 325 -2.56 4.63 15.10
N CYS A 326 -3.08 3.95 14.08
CA CYS A 326 -2.30 3.34 12.99
C CYS A 326 -1.40 4.33 12.24
N VAL A 327 -0.38 3.79 11.57
CA VAL A 327 0.51 4.56 10.69
C VAL A 327 0.04 4.36 9.25
N ASN A 328 -0.76 5.31 8.77
CA ASN A 328 -1.29 5.30 7.41
C ASN A 328 -0.19 5.60 6.40
N MET A 329 -0.12 4.81 5.33
CA MET A 329 0.87 4.93 4.26
C MET A 329 0.18 4.91 2.89
N LYS A 330 0.87 5.40 1.84
CA LYS A 330 0.41 5.11 0.46
C LYS A 330 0.44 3.61 0.24
N THR A 331 -0.54 3.06 -0.47
CA THR A 331 -0.71 1.61 -0.60
C THR A 331 0.52 0.90 -1.17
N ALA A 332 1.14 1.46 -2.23
CA ALA A 332 2.36 0.92 -2.81
C ALA A 332 3.56 0.94 -1.84
N GLU A 333 3.67 1.98 -1.03
CA GLU A 333 4.72 2.13 -0.01
C GLU A 333 4.50 1.16 1.16
N ALA A 334 3.24 0.93 1.55
CA ALA A 334 2.87 -0.09 2.53
C ALA A 334 3.20 -1.50 2.01
N LYS A 335 2.91 -1.81 0.74
CA LYS A 335 3.27 -3.08 0.10
C LYS A 335 4.79 -3.28 0.11
N TRP A 336 5.56 -2.23 -0.18
CA TRP A 336 7.01 -2.26 -0.09
C TRP A 336 7.48 -2.58 1.33
N LEU A 337 6.97 -1.86 2.35
CA LEU A 337 7.33 -2.10 3.75
C LEU A 337 6.93 -3.50 4.20
N PHE A 338 5.74 -3.95 3.83
CA PHE A 338 5.25 -5.30 4.09
C PHE A 338 6.20 -6.35 3.52
N ARG A 339 6.67 -6.22 2.29
CA ARG A 339 7.63 -7.20 1.72
C ARG A 339 9.03 -7.09 2.31
N TRP A 340 9.44 -5.91 2.73
CA TRP A 340 10.77 -5.67 3.30
C TRP A 340 10.88 -6.17 4.76
N ALA A 341 9.82 -5.95 5.54
CA ALA A 341 9.76 -6.27 6.96
C ALA A 341 9.63 -7.76 7.23
N THR A 342 10.16 -8.19 8.37
CA THR A 342 10.01 -9.53 8.92
C THR A 342 8.80 -9.62 9.85
N PRO A 343 8.15 -10.78 10.00
CA PRO A 343 8.45 -12.08 9.35
C PRO A 343 8.25 -12.04 7.81
N PRO A 344 9.00 -12.83 7.02
CA PRO A 344 8.98 -12.74 5.54
C PRO A 344 7.61 -13.08 4.95
N SER A 345 7.20 -12.44 3.86
CA SER A 345 5.92 -12.69 3.16
C SER A 345 6.00 -13.78 2.08
N ASP A 346 6.89 -14.75 2.26
CA ASP A 346 7.18 -15.87 1.34
C ASP A 346 6.10 -16.96 1.27
N THR A 347 5.03 -16.81 2.04
CA THR A 347 3.89 -17.74 2.10
C THR A 347 2.57 -16.97 2.05
N LEU A 348 1.45 -17.67 1.78
CA LEU A 348 0.09 -17.09 1.76
C LEU A 348 -0.76 -17.38 3.03
N PRO A 349 -0.25 -17.32 4.27
CA PRO A 349 -1.15 -17.38 5.40
C PRO A 349 -1.95 -16.07 5.46
N ILE A 350 -3.19 -16.17 5.91
CA ILE A 350 -4.04 -15.01 6.24
C ILE A 350 -3.31 -14.07 7.20
N GLU A 351 -2.62 -14.65 8.19
CA GLU A 351 -1.82 -13.94 9.19
C GLU A 351 -0.47 -14.63 9.40
N LYS A 352 0.61 -13.84 9.38
CA LYS A 352 1.94 -14.33 9.74
C LYS A 352 2.45 -13.64 11.00
N ARG A 353 2.56 -14.41 12.08
CA ARG A 353 3.06 -13.94 13.38
C ARG A 353 4.55 -14.23 13.57
N GLY A 354 5.21 -13.41 14.38
CA GLY A 354 6.59 -13.64 14.81
C GLY A 354 7.23 -12.41 15.42
N PHE A 355 8.44 -12.56 15.98
CA PHE A 355 9.23 -11.43 16.46
C PHE A 355 9.96 -10.77 15.29
N GLY A 356 9.27 -9.83 14.65
CA GLY A 356 9.68 -9.18 13.41
C GLY A 356 10.60 -7.98 13.60
N THR A 357 10.57 -7.10 12.59
CA THR A 357 11.48 -5.95 12.48
C THR A 357 11.22 -4.97 13.63
N GLN A 358 12.29 -4.41 14.19
CA GLN A 358 12.18 -3.42 15.26
C GLN A 358 11.51 -2.14 14.74
N VAL A 359 10.63 -1.56 15.55
CA VAL A 359 9.93 -0.29 15.28
C VAL A 359 10.20 0.65 16.43
N ILE A 360 10.73 1.83 16.14
CA ILE A 360 11.01 2.88 17.11
C ILE A 360 10.09 4.05 16.78
N VAL A 361 9.25 4.46 17.71
CA VAL A 361 8.29 5.55 17.53
C VAL A 361 8.67 6.73 18.43
N THR A 362 8.89 7.90 17.82
CA THR A 362 9.36 9.14 18.49
C THR A 362 8.44 10.33 18.31
#